data_AF-A0A3B9G796-F1
#
_entry.id   AF-A0A3B9G796-F1
#
_cell.length_a   1.000
_cell.length_b   1.000
_cell.length_c   1.000
_cell.angle_alpha   90.00
_cell.angle_beta   90.00
_cell.angle_gamma   90.00
#
_symmetry.space_group_name_H-M   'P 1'
#
loop_
_entity.id
_entity.type
_entity.pdbx_description
1 polymer ?
#
loop_
_entity_poly.entity_id
_entity_poly.type
_entity_poly.pdbx_seq_one_letter_code
_entity_poly.pdbx_strand_id
1 'polypeptide(L)'
;MAKIGERATLPYLREKSAGSFLDGGELGEILLPKGERINDERELVDVFIYRDSEDLPIATQKSPKTSPGNFGVLRVLASNNTGAFLDWGL
;
A
#
# COMPACT_ATOMS: atom_id res chain seq x y z
N MET A 1 -0.36 5.27 13.61
CA MET A 1 0.15 6.32 12.70
C MET A 1 0.67 5.63 11.46
N ALA A 2 0.48 6.23 10.29
CA ALA A 2 0.89 5.64 9.02
C ALA A 2 2.42 5.61 8.90
N LYS A 3 2.98 4.47 8.45
CA LYS A 3 4.41 4.32 8.21
C LYS A 3 4.65 3.40 7.01
N ILE A 4 5.58 3.78 6.14
CA ILE A 4 5.96 2.98 4.97
C ILE A 4 6.51 1.62 5.41
N GLY A 5 6.04 0.56 4.76
CA GLY A 5 6.44 -0.82 5.03
C GLY A 5 5.71 -1.45 6.21
N GLU A 6 4.71 -0.77 6.78
CA GLU A 6 3.93 -1.26 7.91
C GLU A 6 2.44 -1.29 7.59
N ARG A 7 1.72 -2.14 8.34
CA ARG A 7 0.27 -2.18 8.32
C ARG A 7 -0.28 -1.19 9.35
N ALA A 8 -1.29 -0.44 8.96
CA ALA A 8 -1.93 0.53 9.83
C ALA A 8 -3.42 0.64 9.50
N THR A 9 -4.19 0.97 10.53
CA THR A 9 -5.60 1.27 10.42
C THR A 9 -5.77 2.79 10.27
N LEU A 10 -6.21 3.25 9.10
CA LEU A 10 -6.27 4.67 8.75
C LEU A 10 -7.72 5.17 8.59
N PRO A 11 -8.05 6.38 9.05
CA PRO A 11 -9.36 7.00 8.80
C PRO A 11 -9.60 7.26 7.32
N TYR A 12 -10.79 6.94 6.84
CA TYR A 12 -11.26 7.41 5.53
C TYR A 12 -11.51 8.92 5.54
N LEU A 13 -11.16 9.60 4.44
CA LEU A 13 -11.39 11.03 4.24
C LEU A 13 -12.45 11.31 3.16
N ARG A 14 -12.26 10.78 1.95
CA ARG A 14 -13.15 11.00 0.79
C ARG A 14 -12.85 10.07 -0.38
N GLU A 15 -13.81 9.97 -1.30
CA GLU A 15 -13.68 9.25 -2.56
C GLU A 15 -13.40 10.21 -3.74
N LYS A 16 -12.56 9.79 -4.69
CA LYS A 16 -12.36 10.44 -6.00
C LYS A 16 -12.36 9.38 -7.11
N SER A 17 -12.21 9.83 -8.36
CA SER A 17 -12.14 8.92 -9.53
C SER A 17 -11.04 7.85 -9.44
N ALA A 18 -9.90 8.18 -8.80
CA ALA A 18 -8.77 7.27 -8.62
C ALA A 18 -8.98 6.23 -7.50
N GLY A 19 -9.88 6.51 -6.55
CA GLY A 19 -10.10 5.70 -5.35
C GLY A 19 -10.34 6.54 -4.10
N SER A 20 -10.21 5.88 -2.95
CA SER A 20 -10.45 6.44 -1.63
C SER A 20 -9.18 7.07 -1.06
N PHE A 21 -9.30 8.24 -0.45
CA PHE A 21 -8.19 8.89 0.27
C PHE A 21 -8.32 8.62 1.76
N LEU A 22 -7.21 8.21 2.38
CA LEU A 22 -7.09 7.90 3.81
C LEU A 22 -6.18 8.93 4.49
N ASP A 23 -6.42 9.16 5.78
CA ASP A 23 -5.58 10.04 6.61
C ASP A 23 -4.30 9.32 7.05
N GLY A 24 -3.18 9.69 6.43
CA GLY A 24 -1.84 9.20 6.75
C GLY A 24 -1.11 10.04 7.81
N GLY A 25 -1.73 11.05 8.41
CA GLY A 25 -1.08 11.95 9.35
C GLY A 25 0.10 12.69 8.70
N GLU A 26 1.32 12.44 9.18
CA GLU A 26 2.54 13.09 8.66
C GLU A 26 2.86 12.73 7.20
N LEU A 27 2.40 11.58 6.72
CA LEU A 27 2.52 11.18 5.31
C LEU A 27 1.51 11.90 4.39
N GLY A 28 0.62 12.71 4.96
CA GLY A 28 -0.45 13.38 4.24
C GLY A 28 -1.57 12.42 3.86
N GLU A 29 -2.27 12.72 2.77
CA GLU A 29 -3.36 11.89 2.28
C GLU A 29 -2.82 10.72 1.45
N ILE A 30 -3.22 9.50 1.78
CA ILE A 30 -2.74 8.28 1.12
C ILE A 30 -3.88 7.71 0.27
N LEU A 31 -3.59 7.43 -1.00
CA LEU A 31 -4.55 6.84 -1.92
C LEU A 31 -4.68 5.32 -1.66
N LEU A 32 -5.91 4.85 -1.48
CA LEU A 32 -6.33 3.47 -1.67
C LEU A 32 -6.99 3.35 -3.06
N PRO A 33 -6.40 2.60 -4.02
CA PRO A 33 -6.92 2.53 -5.37
C PRO A 33 -8.37 2.02 -5.44
N LYS A 34 -9.17 2.57 -6.37
CA LYS A 34 -10.61 2.25 -6.56
C LYS A 34 -10.95 0.75 -6.67
N GLY A 35 -10.00 -0.08 -7.09
CA GLY A 35 -10.18 -1.54 -7.18
C GLY A 35 -10.24 -2.25 -5.83
N GLU A 36 -9.91 -1.55 -4.74
CA GLU A 36 -9.92 -2.08 -3.37
C GLU A 36 -11.16 -1.56 -2.65
N ARG A 37 -12.05 -2.48 -2.30
CA ARG A 37 -13.39 -2.15 -1.82
C ARG A 37 -13.35 -1.73 -0.35
N ILE A 38 -13.79 -0.51 -0.05
CA ILE A 38 -14.23 -0.11 1.28
C ILE A 38 -15.73 -0.41 1.38
N ASN A 39 -16.15 -1.07 2.46
CA ASN A 39 -17.56 -1.42 2.65
C ASN A 39 -18.36 -0.29 3.31
N ASP A 40 -17.71 0.57 4.09
CA ASP A 40 -18.33 1.73 4.73
C ASP A 40 -17.39 2.96 4.72
N GLU A 41 -17.90 4.07 4.20
CA GLU A 41 -17.20 5.36 4.10
C GLU A 41 -17.05 6.09 5.45
N ARG A 42 -17.55 5.52 6.56
CA ARG A 42 -17.27 5.99 7.92
C ARG A 42 -16.24 5.13 8.65
N GLU A 43 -15.59 4.21 7.94
CA GLU A 43 -14.76 3.17 8.53
C GLU A 43 -13.29 3.57 8.67
N LEU A 44 -12.65 2.96 9.66
CA LEU A 44 -11.21 2.87 9.73
C LEU A 44 -10.74 1.71 8.85
N VAL A 45 -9.83 1.96 7.92
CA VAL A 45 -9.43 0.98 6.91
C VAL A 45 -8.07 0.37 7.26
N ASP A 46 -8.00 -0.96 7.39
CA ASP A 46 -6.75 -1.68 7.61
C ASP A 46 -5.98 -1.87 6.30
N VAL A 47 -4.83 -1.20 6.19
CA VAL A 47 -4.04 -1.15 4.96
C VAL A 47 -2.55 -1.33 5.22
N PHE A 48 -1.86 -1.92 4.26
CA PHE A 48 -0.40 -1.87 4.16
C PHE A 48 0.00 -0.63 3.35
N ILE A 49 0.98 0.12 3.86
CA ILE A 49 1.43 1.37 3.25
C ILE A 49 2.78 1.12 2.58
N TYR A 50 2.89 1.46 1.30
CA TYR A 50 4.11 1.33 0.51
C TYR A 50 4.27 2.50 -0.46
N ARG A 51 5.23 2.41 -1.38
CA ARG A 51 5.42 3.42 -2.43
C ARG A 51 5.09 2.86 -3.80
N ASP A 52 4.40 3.64 -4.61
CA ASP A 52 4.12 3.29 -6.00
C ASP A 52 5.35 3.54 -6.90
N SER A 53 5.16 3.41 -8.21
CA SER A 53 6.21 3.63 -9.21
C SER A 53 6.68 5.08 -9.33
N GLU A 54 5.92 6.05 -8.80
CA GLU A 54 6.25 7.47 -8.78
C GLU A 54 6.83 7.91 -7.43
N ASP A 55 7.19 6.93 -6.56
CA ASP A 55 7.76 7.13 -5.23
C ASP A 55 6.78 7.80 -4.24
N LEU A 56 5.47 7.75 -4.53
CA LEU A 56 4.42 8.33 -3.70
C LEU A 56 3.86 7.31 -2.70
N PRO A 57 3.55 7.71 -1.44
CA PRO A 57 2.85 6.85 -0.49
C PRO A 57 1.50 6.39 -1.03
N ILE A 58 1.29 5.07 -1.02
CA ILE A 58 0.06 4.43 -1.47
C ILE A 58 -0.34 3.33 -0.48
N ALA A 59 -1.64 3.09 -0.35
CA ALA A 59 -2.22 2.08 0.53
C ALA A 59 -2.81 0.92 -0.27
N THR A 60 -2.78 -0.27 0.32
CA THR A 60 -3.47 -1.46 -0.20
C THR A 60 -4.00 -2.30 0.95
N GLN A 61 -5.17 -2.91 0.79
CA GLN A 61 -5.70 -3.90 1.72
C GLN A 61 -5.04 -5.28 1.52
N LYS A 62 -4.33 -5.48 0.40
CA LYS A 62 -3.54 -6.69 0.15
C LYS A 62 -2.44 -6.85 1.19
N SER A 63 -2.10 -8.10 1.46
CA SER A 63 -0.96 -8.43 2.31
C SER A 63 0.23 -8.77 1.42
N PRO A 64 1.37 -8.05 1.52
CA PRO A 64 2.58 -8.45 0.82
C PRO A 64 3.07 -9.80 1.35
N LYS A 65 3.80 -10.54 0.52
CA LYS A 65 4.38 -11.86 0.87
C LYS A 65 5.50 -11.75 1.91
N THR A 66 6.10 -10.57 2.07
CA THR A 66 7.10 -10.25 3.09
C THR A 66 7.07 -8.75 3.40
N SER A 67 7.67 -8.34 4.51
CA SER A 67 7.74 -6.95 4.97
C SER A 67 9.12 -6.63 5.55
N PRO A 68 9.48 -5.35 5.76
CA PRO A 68 10.76 -4.97 6.34
C PRO A 68 11.06 -5.71 7.65
N GLY A 69 12.28 -6.23 7.78
CA GLY A 69 12.72 -7.03 8.92
C GLY A 69 12.39 -8.52 8.83
N ASN A 70 11.62 -8.96 7.82
CA ASN A 70 11.29 -10.37 7.61
C ASN A 70 11.97 -10.95 6.35
N PHE A 71 12.15 -12.27 6.36
CA PHE A 71 12.63 -13.03 5.20
C PHE A 71 11.46 -13.72 4.51
N GLY A 72 11.47 -13.73 3.17
CA GLY A 72 10.46 -14.40 2.37
C GLY A 72 11.03 -14.94 1.07
N VAL A 73 10.48 -16.06 0.59
CA VAL A 73 10.82 -16.62 -0.72
C VAL A 73 9.89 -15.99 -1.76
N LEU A 74 10.48 -15.30 -2.74
CA LEU A 74 9.73 -14.57 -3.77
C LEU A 74 10.06 -15.09 -5.17
N ARG A 75 9.10 -15.00 -6.08
CA ARG A 75 9.27 -15.36 -7.48
C ARG A 75 9.99 -14.22 -8.22
N VAL A 76 11.01 -14.55 -9.01
CA VAL A 76 11.63 -13.59 -9.95
C VAL A 76 10.69 -13.37 -11.13
N LEU A 77 10.33 -12.12 -11.38
CA LEU A 77 9.53 -11.70 -12.53
C LEU A 77 10.40 -11.29 -13.71
N ALA A 78 11.52 -10.61 -13.44
CA ALA A 78 12.47 -10.16 -14.45
C ALA A 78 13.87 -10.02 -13.86
N SER A 79 14.89 -10.09 -14.72
CA SER A 79 16.29 -9.84 -14.36
C SER A 79 16.98 -9.12 -15.50
N ASN A 80 17.73 -8.06 -15.17
CA ASN A 80 18.55 -7.30 -16.12
C ASN A 80 19.82 -6.79 -15.42
N ASN A 81 20.61 -5.94 -16.10
CA ASN A 81 21.86 -5.42 -15.56
C ASN A 81 21.69 -4.54 -14.30
N THR A 82 20.50 -3.98 -14.06
CA THR A 82 20.20 -3.20 -12.85
C THR A 82 19.94 -4.11 -11.66
N GLY A 83 19.28 -5.26 -11.88
CA GLY A 83 18.98 -6.22 -10.83
C GLY A 83 17.85 -7.19 -11.17
N ALA A 84 17.37 -7.89 -10.14
CA ALA A 84 16.22 -8.80 -10.22
C ALA A 84 14.98 -8.15 -9.60
N PHE A 85 13.86 -8.27 -10.30
CA PHE A 85 12.56 -7.75 -9.89
C PHE A 85 11.70 -8.93 -9.40
N LEU A 86 11.21 -8.81 -8.16
CA LEU A 86 10.58 -9.91 -7.43
C LEU A 86 9.09 -9.64 -7.24
N ASP A 87 8.27 -10.68 -7.40
CA ASP A 87 6.86 -10.66 -7.05
C ASP A 87 6.69 -10.84 -5.54
N TRP A 88 6.62 -9.71 -4.84
CA TRP A 88 6.33 -9.62 -3.41
C TRP A 88 4.83 -9.52 -3.08
N GLY A 89 3.93 -9.73 -4.06
CA GLY A 89 2.49 -9.76 -3.87
C GLY A 89 1.77 -8.41 -4.05
N LEU A 90 2.52 -7.33 -4.26
CA LEU A 90 2.02 -5.99 -4.59
C LEU A 90 2.48 -5.56 -5.99
#